data_AF-A0A6C0LAE4-F1
#
_entry.id   AF-A0A6C0LAE4-F1
#
_cell.length_a   1.000
_cell.length_b   1.000
_cell.length_c   1.000
_cell.angle_alpha   90.00
_cell.angle_beta   90.00
_cell.angle_gamma   90.00
#
_symmetry.space_group_name_H-M   'P 1'
#
loop_
_entity.id
_entity.type
_entity.pdbx_description
1 polymer ?
#
loop_
_entity_poly.entity_id
_entity_poly.type
_entity_poly.pdbx_seq_one_letter_code
_entity_poly.pdbx_strand_id
1 'polypeptide(L)'
;MLKTFIRVVILLIIVIIILIIIRYIKMKEAFVSQAENDDIVKEVFIIFGYSVASIIIVVALAWGYYNNLNLFIAVYSLIIILYNVMIISIVVMNKDIYDSSSYTIIFGTTIFSIFLTFFVGMFFLYKFFTLPIKAVGSAATAVPQDVNYSYKY
;
A
#
# COMPACT_ATOMS: atom_id res chain seq x y z
N MET A 1 -14.51 -9.25 15.46
CA MET A 1 -13.25 -8.51 15.25
C MET A 1 -13.30 -7.64 13.99
N LEU A 2 -13.53 -8.21 12.78
CA LEU A 2 -13.62 -7.46 11.52
C LEU A 2 -14.73 -6.37 11.48
N LYS A 3 -15.95 -6.68 11.98
CA LYS A 3 -17.04 -5.69 12.07
C LYS A 3 -16.72 -4.50 12.98
N THR A 4 -15.97 -4.73 14.05
CA THR A 4 -15.55 -3.67 14.99
C THR A 4 -14.48 -2.80 14.35
N PHE A 5 -13.51 -3.41 13.66
CA PHE A 5 -12.46 -2.71 12.92
C PHE A 5 -13.03 -1.81 11.81
N ILE A 6 -13.96 -2.35 10.99
CA ILE A 6 -14.62 -1.58 9.92
C ILE A 6 -15.40 -0.39 10.50
N ARG A 7 -16.11 -0.57 11.62
CA ARG A 7 -16.83 0.53 12.30
C ARG A 7 -15.89 1.63 12.77
N VAL A 8 -14.74 1.28 13.36
CA VAL A 8 -13.75 2.25 13.83
C VAL A 8 -13.15 3.03 12.66
N VAL A 9 -12.80 2.34 11.56
CA VAL A 9 -12.24 2.98 10.35
C VAL A 9 -13.25 3.95 9.73
N ILE A 10 -14.52 3.55 9.58
CA ILE A 10 -15.57 4.42 9.05
C ILE A 10 -15.77 5.65 9.93
N LEU A 11 -15.78 5.48 11.25
CA LEU A 11 -15.97 6.60 12.19
C LEU A 11 -14.80 7.60 12.10
N LEU A 12 -13.58 7.09 11.95
CA LEU A 12 -12.37 7.90 11.85
C LEU A 12 -12.33 8.70 10.54
N ILE A 13 -12.76 8.09 9.43
CA ILE A 13 -12.92 8.77 8.13
C ILE A 13 -13.97 9.89 8.23
N ILE A 14 -15.13 9.62 8.85
CA ILE A 14 -16.19 10.63 9.04
C ILE A 14 -15.68 11.81 9.87
N VAL A 15 -14.95 11.56 10.96
CA VAL A 15 -14.38 12.62 11.80
C VAL A 15 -13.37 13.47 11.04
N ILE A 16 -12.50 12.85 10.23
CA ILE A 16 -11.53 13.58 9.39
C ILE A 16 -12.27 14.47 8.38
N ILE A 17 -13.29 13.95 7.70
CA ILE A 17 -14.08 14.71 6.73
C ILE A 17 -14.77 15.90 7.39
N ILE A 18 -15.39 15.70 8.57
CA ILE A 18 -16.03 16.76 9.33
C ILE A 18 -15.02 17.84 9.74
N LEU A 19 -13.83 17.45 10.20
CA LEU A 19 -12.78 18.40 10.57
C LEU A 19 -12.28 19.22 9.36
N ILE A 20 -12.16 18.60 8.19
CA ILE A 20 -11.82 19.29 6.93
C ILE A 20 -12.92 20.28 6.55
N ILE A 21 -14.20 19.87 6.60
CA ILE A 21 -15.34 20.73 6.27
C ILE A 21 -15.43 21.92 7.25
N ILE A 22 -15.28 21.69 8.56
CA ILE A 22 -15.29 22.77 9.57
C ILE A 22 -14.14 23.75 9.32
N ARG A 23 -12.94 23.25 8.97
CA ARG A 23 -11.79 24.09 8.63
C ARG A 23 -12.06 24.92 7.38
N TYR A 24 -12.74 24.34 6.38
CA TYR A 24 -13.10 25.01 5.13
C TYR A 24 -14.17 26.10 5.35
N ILE A 25 -15.19 25.81 6.16
CA ILE A 25 -16.27 26.77 6.50
C ILE A 25 -15.74 27.97 7.31
N LYS A 26 -14.68 27.78 8.11
CA LYS A 26 -14.10 28.87 8.93
C LYS A 26 -13.26 29.86 8.10
N MET A 27 -12.87 29.52 6.87
CA MET A 27 -12.27 30.48 5.94
C MET A 27 -13.37 31.30 5.26
N LYS A 28 -13.87 32.30 5.98
CA LYS A 28 -14.67 33.40 5.44
C LYS A 28 -13.87 34.12 4.34
N GLU A 29 -14.51 34.20 3.18
CA GLU A 29 -14.25 35.00 1.98
C GLU A 29 -13.24 36.15 2.16
N ALA A 30 -11.96 35.85 1.97
CA ALA A 30 -11.02 36.80 1.40
C ALA A 30 -11.01 36.54 -0.10
N PHE A 31 -11.09 37.58 -0.94
CA PHE A 31 -10.92 37.44 -2.38
C PHE A 31 -9.48 37.02 -2.65
N VAL A 32 -9.29 35.70 -2.74
CA VAL A 32 -8.02 35.05 -3.07
C VAL A 32 -7.68 35.41 -4.50
N SER A 33 -6.43 35.82 -4.76
CA SER A 33 -6.00 36.07 -6.14
C SER A 33 -6.12 34.79 -6.98
N GLN A 34 -6.31 34.89 -8.30
CA GLN A 34 -6.46 33.70 -9.14
C GLN A 34 -5.25 32.77 -9.06
N ALA A 35 -4.03 33.33 -8.92
CA ALA A 35 -2.81 32.56 -8.73
C ALA A 35 -2.80 31.78 -7.40
N GLU A 36 -3.21 32.42 -6.31
CA GLU A 36 -3.29 31.78 -5.00
C GLU A 36 -4.42 30.73 -4.95
N ASN A 37 -5.53 30.97 -5.66
CA ASN A 37 -6.59 29.96 -5.82
C ASN A 37 -6.12 28.75 -6.64
N ASP A 38 -5.37 28.96 -7.73
CA ASP A 38 -4.83 27.87 -8.54
C ASP A 38 -3.84 27.00 -7.75
N ASP A 39 -2.99 27.61 -6.92
CA ASP A 39 -2.08 26.91 -6.03
C ASP A 39 -2.83 26.11 -4.95
N ILE A 40 -3.84 26.71 -4.32
CA ILE A 40 -4.70 26.01 -3.35
C ILE A 40 -5.40 24.81 -4.01
N VAL A 41 -6.00 25.00 -5.19
CA VAL A 41 -6.67 23.92 -5.92
C VAL A 41 -5.68 22.79 -6.25
N LYS A 42 -4.48 23.12 -6.69
CA LYS A 42 -3.41 22.14 -6.97
C LYS A 42 -3.01 21.36 -5.72
N GLU A 43 -2.78 22.03 -4.59
CA GLU A 43 -2.46 21.36 -3.32
C GLU A 43 -3.58 20.44 -2.84
N VAL A 44 -4.83 20.91 -2.92
CA VAL A 44 -6.02 20.12 -2.56
C VAL A 44 -6.12 18.87 -3.44
N PHE A 45 -5.88 19.00 -4.75
CA PHE A 45 -5.93 17.88 -5.69
C PHE A 45 -4.81 16.86 -5.42
N ILE A 46 -3.62 17.32 -5.04
CA ILE A 46 -2.50 16.47 -4.63
C ILE A 46 -2.86 15.68 -3.36
N ILE A 47 -3.38 16.34 -2.33
CA ILE A 47 -3.81 15.70 -1.07
C ILE A 47 -4.92 14.68 -1.32
N PHE A 48 -5.89 15.03 -2.17
CA PHE A 48 -6.96 14.13 -2.57
C PHE A 48 -6.41 12.90 -3.31
N GLY A 49 -5.48 13.10 -4.25
CA GLY A 49 -4.81 12.03 -4.99
C GLY A 49 -4.09 11.04 -4.06
N TYR A 50 -3.31 11.55 -3.09
CA TYR A 50 -2.66 10.70 -2.08
C TYR A 50 -3.66 9.94 -1.22
N SER A 51 -4.78 10.59 -0.85
CA SER A 51 -5.83 9.96 -0.06
C SER A 51 -6.48 8.80 -0.82
N VAL A 52 -6.83 8.99 -2.10
CA VAL A 52 -7.39 7.92 -2.95
C VAL A 52 -6.38 6.78 -3.15
N ALA A 53 -5.11 7.11 -3.44
CA ALA A 53 -4.05 6.11 -3.59
C ALA A 53 -3.88 5.26 -2.31
N SER A 54 -3.95 5.89 -1.13
CA SER A 54 -3.87 5.19 0.15
C SER A 54 -5.00 4.17 0.35
N ILE A 55 -6.24 4.52 -0.03
CA ILE A 55 -7.38 3.62 0.04
C ILE A 55 -7.18 2.44 -0.91
N ILE A 56 -6.74 2.69 -2.15
CA ILE A 56 -6.45 1.64 -3.14
C ILE A 56 -5.40 0.67 -2.60
N ILE A 57 -4.33 1.18 -2.00
CA ILE A 57 -3.28 0.35 -1.40
C ILE A 57 -3.83 -0.54 -0.29
N VAL A 58 -4.62 0.01 0.64
CA VAL A 58 -5.21 -0.76 1.75
C VAL A 58 -6.15 -1.84 1.22
N VAL A 59 -6.99 -1.53 0.22
CA VAL A 59 -7.91 -2.50 -0.40
C VAL A 59 -7.13 -3.60 -1.11
N ALA A 60 -6.09 -3.26 -1.87
CA ALA A 60 -5.24 -4.24 -2.57
C ALA A 60 -4.52 -5.18 -1.59
N LEU A 61 -4.00 -4.64 -0.48
CA LEU A 61 -3.37 -5.44 0.58
C LEU A 61 -4.38 -6.33 1.31
N ALA A 62 -5.56 -5.80 1.66
CA ALA A 62 -6.62 -6.58 2.29
C ALA A 62 -7.08 -7.73 1.38
N TRP A 63 -7.21 -7.46 0.07
CA TRP A 63 -7.53 -8.47 -0.93
C TRP A 63 -6.44 -9.54 -1.05
N GLY A 64 -5.16 -9.13 -1.13
CA GLY A 64 -4.04 -10.07 -1.14
C GLY A 64 -4.02 -10.95 0.10
N TYR A 65 -4.18 -10.35 1.29
CA TYR A 65 -4.18 -11.06 2.58
C TYR A 65 -5.32 -12.08 2.67
N TYR A 66 -6.51 -11.73 2.20
CA TYR A 66 -7.68 -12.62 2.25
C TYR A 66 -7.54 -13.82 1.31
N ASN A 67 -6.97 -13.62 0.11
CA ASN A 67 -6.95 -14.67 -0.90
C ASN A 67 -5.73 -15.59 -0.78
N ASN A 68 -4.53 -15.02 -0.66
CA ASN A 68 -3.29 -15.81 -0.70
C ASN A 68 -2.10 -15.01 -0.16
N LEU A 69 -1.37 -15.59 0.80
CA LEU A 69 -0.16 -14.96 1.36
C LEU A 69 0.88 -14.60 0.28
N ASN A 70 1.03 -15.40 -0.78
CA ASN A 70 1.95 -15.10 -1.87
C ASN A 70 1.48 -13.88 -2.68
N LEU A 71 0.17 -13.74 -2.90
CA LEU A 71 -0.41 -12.56 -3.56
C LEU A 71 -0.24 -11.32 -2.68
N PHE A 72 -0.44 -11.44 -1.38
CA PHE A 72 -0.17 -10.36 -0.42
C PHE A 72 1.27 -9.86 -0.52
N ILE A 73 2.23 -10.78 -0.48
CA ILE A 73 3.65 -10.43 -0.55
C ILE A 73 3.99 -9.79 -1.90
N ALA A 74 3.46 -10.32 -3.01
CA ALA A 74 3.68 -9.75 -4.34
C ALA A 74 3.13 -8.31 -4.47
N VAL A 75 1.90 -8.07 -3.98
CA VAL A 75 1.28 -6.74 -3.97
C VAL A 75 2.05 -5.79 -3.04
N TYR A 76 2.47 -6.26 -1.87
CA TYR A 76 3.28 -5.48 -0.93
C TYR A 76 4.63 -5.08 -1.54
N SER A 77 5.31 -6.00 -2.23
CA SER A 77 6.55 -5.71 -2.96
C SER A 77 6.34 -4.64 -4.03
N LEU A 78 5.23 -4.69 -4.78
CA LEU A 78 4.90 -3.66 -5.77
C LEU A 78 4.74 -2.28 -5.12
N ILE A 79 4.07 -2.20 -3.97
CA ILE A 79 3.90 -0.94 -3.22
C ILE A 79 5.25 -0.39 -2.76
N ILE A 80 6.15 -1.23 -2.25
CA ILE A 80 7.51 -0.80 -1.87
C ILE A 80 8.29 -0.28 -3.09
N ILE A 81 8.16 -0.91 -4.26
CA ILE A 81 8.81 -0.43 -5.48
C ILE A 81 8.29 0.97 -5.85
N LEU A 82 6.96 1.16 -5.85
CA LEU A 82 6.36 2.47 -6.12
C LEU A 82 6.83 3.54 -5.13
N TYR A 83 6.93 3.20 -3.85
CA TYR A 83 7.45 4.09 -2.82
C TYR A 83 8.91 4.50 -3.07
N ASN A 84 9.77 3.54 -3.41
CA ASN A 84 11.17 3.84 -3.74
C ASN A 84 11.29 4.69 -5.02
N VAL A 85 10.43 4.49 -6.03
CA VAL A 85 10.40 5.35 -7.23
C VAL A 85 10.04 6.79 -6.87
N MET A 86 9.10 7.01 -5.94
CA MET A 86 8.79 8.35 -5.44
C MET A 86 9.99 8.98 -4.72
N ILE A 87 10.72 8.22 -3.88
CA ILE A 87 11.93 8.72 -3.21
C ILE A 87 12.96 9.18 -4.26
N ILE A 88 13.26 8.36 -5.27
CA ILE A 88 14.21 8.75 -6.33
C ILE A 88 13.72 10.00 -7.05
N SER A 89 12.43 10.10 -7.36
CA SER A 89 11.87 11.27 -8.06
C SER A 89 12.05 12.55 -7.24
N ILE A 90 11.78 12.49 -5.93
CA ILE A 90 11.98 13.63 -5.02
C ILE A 90 13.46 14.00 -4.92
N VAL A 91 14.34 13.02 -4.78
CA VAL A 91 15.80 13.22 -4.67
C VAL A 91 16.37 13.84 -5.95
N VAL A 92 15.90 13.41 -7.12
CA VAL A 92 16.31 13.96 -8.42
C VAL A 92 15.79 15.37 -8.62
N MET A 93 14.51 15.64 -8.31
CA MET A 93 13.91 16.97 -8.42
C MET A 93 14.56 17.99 -7.49
N ASN A 94 15.01 17.54 -6.32
CA ASN A 94 15.62 18.40 -5.30
C ASN A 94 17.12 18.14 -5.20
N LYS A 95 17.80 17.77 -6.30
CA LYS A 95 19.23 17.42 -6.25
C LYS A 95 20.10 18.51 -5.60
N ASP A 96 19.75 19.77 -5.81
CA ASP A 96 20.56 20.92 -5.41
C ASP A 96 20.62 21.14 -3.88
N ILE A 97 19.70 20.56 -3.11
CA ILE A 97 19.71 20.62 -1.64
C ILE A 97 20.53 19.49 -0.99
N TYR A 98 20.98 18.50 -1.76
CA TYR A 98 21.75 17.37 -1.25
C TYR A 98 23.24 17.53 -1.58
N ASP A 99 24.11 17.25 -0.60
CA ASP A 99 25.53 17.07 -0.89
C ASP A 99 25.76 15.81 -1.74
N SER A 100 26.89 15.78 -2.47
CA SER A 100 27.20 14.70 -3.41
C SER A 100 27.24 13.31 -2.76
N SER A 101 27.65 13.20 -1.49
CA SER A 101 27.72 11.93 -0.79
C SER A 101 26.33 11.46 -0.38
N SER A 102 25.52 12.33 0.21
CA SER A 102 24.13 12.03 0.59
C SER A 102 23.28 11.68 -0.62
N TYR A 103 23.38 12.44 -1.72
CA TYR A 103 22.69 12.13 -2.97
C TYR A 103 23.04 10.73 -3.46
N THR A 104 24.34 10.40 -3.51
CA THR A 104 24.82 9.11 -4.01
C THR A 104 24.36 7.95 -3.13
N ILE A 105 24.41 8.12 -1.80
CA ILE A 105 23.97 7.09 -0.85
C ILE A 105 22.46 6.86 -0.97
N ILE A 106 21.65 7.91 -0.96
CA ILE A 106 20.18 7.79 -1.06
C ILE A 106 19.80 7.18 -2.40
N PHE A 107 20.37 7.67 -3.50
CA PHE A 107 20.09 7.16 -4.84
C PHE A 107 20.49 5.69 -4.99
N GLY A 108 21.71 5.33 -4.57
CA GLY A 108 22.25 3.97 -4.67
C GLY A 108 21.49 2.96 -3.81
N THR A 109 21.21 3.30 -2.55
CA THR A 109 20.43 2.43 -1.64
C THR A 109 19.00 2.24 -2.13
N THR A 110 18.38 3.28 -2.70
CA THR A 110 17.02 3.20 -3.23
C THR A 110 16.96 2.33 -4.49
N ILE A 111 17.93 2.45 -5.42
CA ILE A 111 18.03 1.56 -6.59
C ILE A 111 18.22 0.10 -6.16
N PHE A 112 19.13 -0.14 -5.20
CA PHE A 112 19.35 -1.48 -4.67
C PHE A 112 18.09 -2.06 -4.04
N SER A 113 17.36 -1.26 -3.26
CA SER A 113 16.07 -1.62 -2.66
C SER A 113 15.02 -1.99 -3.71
N ILE A 114 14.90 -1.21 -4.80
CA ILE A 114 14.02 -1.53 -5.94
C ILE A 114 14.39 -2.87 -6.55
N PHE A 115 15.68 -3.07 -6.86
CA PHE A 115 16.15 -4.30 -7.47
C PHE A 115 15.84 -5.51 -6.59
N LEU A 116 16.21 -5.48 -5.31
CA LEU A 116 15.95 -6.58 -4.37
C LEU A 116 14.44 -6.86 -4.24
N THR A 117 13.64 -5.81 -4.06
CA THR A 117 12.18 -5.94 -3.90
C THR A 117 11.51 -6.47 -5.17
N PHE A 118 12.03 -6.13 -6.35
CA PHE A 118 11.55 -6.68 -7.62
C PHE A 118 11.71 -8.20 -7.69
N PHE A 119 12.87 -8.75 -7.30
CA PHE A 119 13.03 -10.21 -7.25
C PHE A 119 12.10 -10.88 -6.26
N VAL A 120 11.92 -10.29 -5.07
CA VAL A 120 10.97 -10.80 -4.07
C VAL A 120 9.56 -10.80 -4.66
N GLY A 121 9.11 -9.69 -5.24
CA GLY A 121 7.78 -9.57 -5.84
C GLY A 121 7.55 -10.60 -6.94
N MET A 122 8.49 -10.73 -7.89
CA MET A 122 8.41 -11.69 -8.98
C MET A 122 8.41 -13.14 -8.51
N PHE A 123 9.23 -13.47 -7.50
CA PHE A 123 9.27 -14.82 -6.93
C PHE A 123 7.93 -15.22 -6.29
N PHE A 124 7.33 -14.33 -5.51
CA PHE A 124 6.03 -14.60 -4.88
C PHE A 124 4.86 -14.55 -5.86
N LEU A 125 4.95 -13.70 -6.89
CA LEU A 125 3.99 -13.69 -7.99
C LEU A 125 4.03 -15.01 -8.76
N TYR A 126 5.22 -15.52 -9.07
CA TYR A 126 5.39 -16.83 -9.70
C TYR A 126 4.79 -17.95 -8.82
N LYS A 127 5.08 -17.95 -7.51
CA LYS A 127 4.50 -18.92 -6.57
C LYS A 127 2.96 -18.84 -6.51
N PHE A 128 2.38 -17.65 -6.64
CA PHE A 128 0.94 -17.49 -6.67
C PHE A 128 0.30 -18.18 -7.89
N PHE A 129 0.91 -18.09 -9.08
CA PHE A 129 0.37 -18.70 -10.29
C PHE A 129 0.68 -20.19 -10.45
N THR A 130 1.75 -20.70 -9.81
CA THR A 130 2.22 -22.07 -10.02
C THR A 130 1.85 -23.06 -8.92
N LEU A 131 1.62 -22.59 -7.70
CA LEU A 131 1.09 -23.45 -6.65
C LEU A 131 -0.43 -23.56 -6.84
N PRO A 132 -1.01 -24.78 -6.79
CA PRO A 132 -2.46 -24.91 -6.82
C PRO A 132 -3.01 -24.07 -5.69
N ILE A 133 -3.90 -23.14 -6.03
CA ILE A 133 -4.66 -22.33 -5.09
C ILE A 133 -5.30 -23.35 -4.14
N LYS A 134 -4.79 -23.47 -2.91
CA LYS A 134 -5.52 -24.19 -1.86
C LYS A 134 -6.87 -23.49 -1.82
N ALA A 135 -7.90 -24.14 -2.35
CA ALA A 135 -9.25 -23.62 -2.34
C ALA A 135 -9.54 -23.21 -0.90
N VAL A 136 -9.61 -21.91 -0.65
CA VAL A 136 -10.14 -21.38 0.60
C VAL A 136 -11.64 -21.54 0.47
N GLY A 137 -12.07 -22.80 0.63
CA GLY A 137 -13.42 -23.28 0.45
C GLY A 137 -13.60 -24.47 1.36
N SER A 138 -14.15 -24.18 2.54
CA SER A 138 -14.72 -25.13 3.49
C SER A 138 -13.71 -25.94 4.32
N ALA A 139 -13.71 -25.66 5.62
CA ALA A 139 -13.60 -26.72 6.60
C ALA A 139 -14.71 -27.75 6.32
N ALA A 140 -14.44 -28.73 5.46
CA ALA A 140 -15.29 -29.88 5.23
C ALA A 140 -14.38 -31.06 4.89
N THR A 141 -14.15 -31.91 5.89
CA THR A 141 -13.57 -33.26 5.78
C THR A 141 -12.16 -33.33 5.20
N ALA A 142 -11.17 -32.92 6.00
CA ALA A 142 -9.96 -33.74 6.05
C ALA A 142 -10.40 -35.10 6.61
N VAL A 143 -10.60 -36.08 5.72
CA VAL A 143 -10.63 -37.49 6.14
C VAL A 143 -9.30 -37.71 6.87
N PRO A 144 -9.30 -38.14 8.14
CA PRO A 144 -8.05 -38.52 8.78
C PRO A 144 -7.43 -39.61 7.91
N GLN A 145 -6.20 -39.41 7.45
CA GLN A 145 -5.46 -40.54 6.90
C GLN A 145 -5.26 -41.51 8.07
N ASP A 146 -6.02 -42.61 8.07
CA ASP A 146 -5.76 -43.75 8.94
C ASP A 146 -4.35 -44.23 8.61
N VAL A 147 -3.40 -43.90 9.48
CA VAL A 147 -2.04 -44.40 9.42
C VAL A 147 -2.13 -45.88 9.79
N ASN A 148 -2.22 -46.74 8.78
CA ASN A 148 -2.16 -48.18 8.94
C ASN A 148 -0.73 -48.59 9.32
N TYR A 149 -0.46 -48.68 10.62
CA TYR A 149 0.73 -49.34 11.11
C TYR A 149 0.54 -50.85 10.93
N SER A 150 0.89 -51.36 9.75
CA SER A 150 1.03 -52.80 9.54
C SER A 150 2.29 -53.27 10.24
N TYR A 151 2.18 -53.60 11.53
CA TYR A 151 3.16 -54.43 12.21
C TYR A 151 3.00 -55.84 11.66
N LYS A 152 3.94 -56.26 10.81
CA LYS A 152 4.11 -57.69 10.50
C LYS A 152 4.89 -58.30 11.65
N TYR A 153 4.26 -59.28 12.29
CA TYR A 153 4.83 -60.15 13.32
C TYR A 153 6.17 -60.76 12.89
#